data_AF-A0AA95RY86-F1
#
_entry.id   AF-A0AA95RY86-F1
#
_cell.length_a   1.000
_cell.length_b   1.000
_cell.length_c   1.000
_cell.angle_alpha   90.00
_cell.angle_beta   90.00
_cell.angle_gamma   90.00
#
_symmetry.space_group_name_H-M   'P 1'
#
loop_
_entity.id
_entity.type
_entity.pdbx_description
1 polymer ?
#
loop_
_entity_poly.entity_id
_entity_poly.type
_entity_poly.pdbx_seq_one_letter_code
_entity_poly.pdbx_strand_id
1 'polypeptide(L)'
;MKGFTLYQMLLASAKSRNLLELKLDLLNLKHTGILFFTEDILLLNPEERFEVYHCGSPGSIKFRNAFPIVKHEFINSKCNTENYTAFLKDKHFDYYQEEVSDDSIKLFQNCYMGQEYVWIYKDNC
;
A
#
# COMPACT_ATOMS: atom_id res chain seq x y z
N MET A 1 9.60 11.19 -11.33
CA MET A 1 9.62 11.43 -9.86
C MET A 1 8.20 11.33 -9.34
N LYS A 2 7.88 10.30 -8.55
CA LYS A 2 6.56 10.10 -7.94
C LYS A 2 6.77 9.65 -6.51
N GLY A 3 5.90 10.11 -5.62
CA GLY A 3 6.10 10.03 -4.18
C GLY A 3 6.10 11.41 -3.57
N PHE A 4 5.70 11.48 -2.31
CA PHE A 4 5.58 12.72 -1.55
C PHE A 4 6.77 12.83 -0.60
N THR A 5 7.17 14.05 -0.28
CA THR A 5 8.04 14.28 0.88
C THR A 5 7.18 14.47 2.12
N LEU A 6 7.73 14.22 3.31
CA LEU A 6 6.99 14.49 4.56
C LEU A 6 6.64 15.98 4.70
N TYR A 7 7.49 16.89 4.21
CA TYR A 7 7.14 18.31 4.18
C TYR A 7 5.96 18.62 3.27
N GLN A 8 5.87 18.02 2.09
CA GLN A 8 4.72 18.20 1.21
C GLN A 8 3.44 17.70 1.86
N MET A 9 3.50 16.54 2.53
CA MET A 9 2.35 15.98 3.24
C MET A 9 1.96 16.84 4.45
N LEU A 10 2.93 17.39 5.18
CA LEU A 10 2.67 18.29 6.31
C LEU A 10 1.96 19.57 5.86
N LEU A 11 2.45 20.19 4.78
CA LEU A 11 1.85 21.40 4.22
C LEU A 11 0.41 21.17 3.72
N ALA A 12 0.11 19.96 3.25
CA ALA A 12 -1.23 19.57 2.81
C ALA A 12 -2.14 19.08 3.95
N SER A 13 -1.60 18.80 5.14
CA SER A 13 -2.35 18.27 6.26
C SER A 13 -3.08 19.38 7.01
N ALA A 14 -4.41 19.28 7.08
CA ALA A 14 -5.22 20.13 7.96
C ALA A 14 -5.19 19.68 9.44
N LYS A 15 -4.65 18.49 9.73
CA LYS A 15 -4.72 17.84 11.04
C LYS A 15 -3.41 17.90 11.81
N SER A 16 -2.29 17.68 11.12
CA SER A 16 -0.98 17.53 11.73
C SER A 16 -0.25 18.87 11.75
N ARG A 17 0.26 19.29 12.93
CA ARG A 17 0.88 20.62 13.09
C ARG A 17 2.40 20.61 12.94
N ASN A 18 3.01 19.43 13.04
CA ASN A 18 4.44 19.25 12.91
C ASN A 18 4.75 17.84 12.36
N LEU A 19 6.04 17.60 12.05
CA LEU A 19 6.48 16.32 11.48
C LEU A 19 6.23 15.13 12.41
N LEU A 20 6.34 15.28 13.73
CA LEU A 20 6.11 14.18 14.67
C LEU A 20 4.64 13.75 14.64
N GLU A 21 3.72 14.71 14.72
CA GLU A 21 2.28 14.45 14.61
C GLU A 21 1.94 13.81 13.27
N LEU A 22 2.51 14.30 12.17
CA LEU A 22 2.30 13.72 10.84
C LEU A 22 2.81 12.27 10.79
N LYS A 23 4.03 12.00 11.28
CA LYS A 23 4.59 10.63 11.31
C LYS A 23 3.69 9.69 12.12
N LEU A 24 3.18 10.13 13.26
CA LEU A 24 2.24 9.35 14.08
C LEU A 24 0.91 9.11 13.35
N ASP A 25 0.34 10.12 12.69
CA ASP A 25 -0.88 9.98 11.89
C ASP A 25 -0.70 8.96 10.76
N LEU A 26 0.43 9.05 10.03
CA LEU A 26 0.75 8.13 8.94
C LEU A 26 1.01 6.70 9.44
N LEU A 27 1.66 6.53 10.59
CA LEU A 27 1.84 5.23 11.23
C LEU A 27 0.51 4.63 11.65
N ASN A 28 -0.40 5.42 12.20
CA ASN A 28 -1.74 4.95 12.58
C ASN A 28 -2.54 4.50 11.34
N LEU A 29 -2.49 5.28 10.24
CA LEU A 29 -3.13 4.91 8.98
C LEU A 29 -2.48 3.68 8.32
N LYS A 30 -1.17 3.50 8.47
CA LYS A 30 -0.47 2.29 8.03
C LYS A 30 -0.90 1.09 8.89
N HIS A 31 -0.97 1.25 10.20
CA HIS A 31 -1.42 0.19 11.12
C HIS A 31 -2.84 -0.28 10.83
N THR A 32 -3.78 0.62 10.49
CA THR A 32 -5.13 0.21 10.05
C THR A 32 -5.12 -0.47 8.69
N GLY A 33 -4.11 -0.18 7.85
CA GLY A 33 -4.01 -0.62 6.47
C GLY A 33 -4.70 0.33 5.49
N ILE A 34 -5.15 1.51 5.93
CA ILE A 34 -5.70 2.53 5.03
C ILE A 34 -4.60 3.07 4.10
N LEU A 35 -3.39 3.26 4.64
CA LEU A 35 -2.22 3.62 3.87
C LEU A 35 -1.19 2.49 3.84
N PHE A 36 -0.37 2.48 2.80
CA PHE A 36 0.82 1.65 2.72
C PHE A 36 2.00 2.40 2.12
N PHE A 37 3.18 2.12 2.64
CA PHE A 37 4.47 2.61 2.17
C PHE A 37 5.53 1.64 2.68
N THR A 38 6.61 1.44 1.93
CA THR A 38 7.66 0.46 2.27
C THR A 38 8.64 0.99 3.32
N GLU A 39 8.82 2.31 3.35
CA GLU A 39 9.84 2.99 4.12
C GLU A 39 9.55 2.96 5.63
N ASP A 40 10.62 3.00 6.42
CA ASP A 40 10.52 3.32 7.84
C ASP A 40 10.41 4.84 8.00
N ILE A 41 9.19 5.32 8.21
CA ILE A 41 8.90 6.74 8.30
C ILE A 41 9.53 7.41 9.53
N LEU A 42 9.94 6.64 10.54
CA LEU A 42 10.64 7.19 11.70
C LEU A 42 12.06 7.62 11.31
N LEU A 43 12.71 6.87 10.43
CA LEU A 43 14.07 7.13 9.95
C LEU A 43 14.13 7.94 8.65
N LEU A 44 13.01 8.04 7.92
CA LEU A 44 12.94 8.74 6.65
C LEU A 44 13.30 10.23 6.78
N ASN A 45 14.18 10.69 5.89
CA ASN A 45 14.52 12.12 5.76
C ASN A 45 13.27 12.90 5.29
N PRO A 46 12.88 14.01 5.95
CA PRO A 46 11.69 14.77 5.58
C PRO A 46 11.64 15.30 4.14
N GLU A 47 12.79 15.45 3.48
CA GLU A 47 12.90 15.89 2.08
C GLU A 47 12.96 14.72 1.08
N GLU A 48 13.14 13.50 1.56
CA GLU A 48 13.15 12.30 0.73
C GLU A 48 11.74 11.99 0.25
N ARG A 49 11.64 11.60 -1.03
CA ARG A 49 10.37 11.22 -1.65
C ARG A 49 10.16 9.73 -1.49
N PHE A 50 8.96 9.36 -1.08
CA PHE A 50 8.55 7.96 -0.96
C PHE A 50 7.12 7.75 -1.46
N GLU A 51 6.81 6.51 -1.82
CA GLU A 51 5.50 6.16 -2.38
C GLU A 51 4.51 5.86 -1.26
N VAL A 52 3.33 6.48 -1.34
CA VAL A 52 2.23 6.26 -0.39
C VAL A 52 1.02 5.78 -1.18
N TYR A 53 0.54 4.60 -0.86
CA TYR A 53 -0.62 3.96 -1.45
C TYR A 53 -1.83 4.13 -0.53
N HIS A 54 -3.04 4.26 -1.08
CA HIS A 54 -4.28 4.42 -0.30
C HIS A 54 -5.31 3.34 -0.67
N CYS A 55 -5.92 2.69 0.31
CA CYS A 55 -6.74 1.49 0.06
C CYS A 55 -7.94 1.73 -0.88
N GLY A 56 -8.50 2.94 -0.89
CA GLY A 56 -9.66 3.29 -1.71
C GLY A 56 -9.36 3.71 -3.14
N SER A 57 -8.10 4.01 -3.50
CA SER A 57 -7.76 4.41 -4.87
C SER A 57 -6.26 4.36 -5.14
N PRO A 58 -5.82 3.89 -6.33
CA PRO A 58 -4.43 3.94 -6.77
C PRO A 58 -3.93 5.38 -7.01
N GLY A 59 -4.83 6.37 -7.05
CA GLY A 59 -4.50 7.76 -7.32
C GLY A 59 -3.80 7.94 -8.67
N SER A 60 -2.81 8.81 -8.71
CA SER A 60 -1.98 9.06 -9.90
C SER A 60 -0.66 8.26 -9.91
N ILE A 61 -0.55 7.27 -9.02
CA ILE A 61 0.65 6.44 -8.90
C ILE A 61 0.71 5.52 -10.12
N LYS A 62 1.71 5.72 -10.98
CA LYS A 62 1.92 4.82 -12.14
C LYS A 62 2.67 3.53 -11.78
N PHE A 63 3.24 3.46 -10.58
CA PHE A 63 3.98 2.29 -10.11
C PHE A 63 3.01 1.33 -9.42
N ARG A 64 2.89 0.13 -9.96
CA ARG A 64 2.02 -0.91 -9.43
C ARG A 64 2.82 -1.87 -8.58
N ASN A 65 3.27 -1.38 -7.44
CA ASN A 65 4.10 -2.15 -6.53
C ASN A 65 3.34 -2.66 -5.33
N ALA A 66 2.14 -2.16 -5.06
CA ALA A 66 1.30 -2.64 -3.98
C ALA A 66 -0.19 -2.43 -4.26
N PHE A 67 -1.03 -3.37 -3.85
CA PHE A 67 -2.49 -3.21 -3.88
C PHE A 67 -3.14 -3.73 -2.60
N PRO A 68 -4.25 -3.12 -2.16
CA PRO A 68 -4.96 -3.49 -0.96
C PRO A 68 -5.91 -4.66 -1.21
N ILE A 69 -6.12 -5.47 -0.18
CA ILE A 69 -7.16 -6.49 -0.12
C ILE A 69 -7.83 -6.35 1.24
N VAL A 70 -9.16 -6.47 1.31
CA VAL A 70 -9.83 -6.44 2.61
C VAL A 70 -9.41 -7.69 3.40
N LYS A 71 -9.02 -7.51 4.67
CA LYS A 71 -8.38 -8.56 5.47
C LYS A 71 -9.19 -9.85 5.58
N HIS A 72 -10.51 -9.74 5.72
CA HIS A 72 -11.37 -10.91 5.81
C HIS A 72 -11.39 -11.73 4.50
N GLU A 73 -11.39 -11.06 3.34
CA GLU A 73 -11.30 -11.71 2.03
C GLU A 73 -9.96 -12.42 1.87
N PHE A 74 -8.87 -11.77 2.28
CA PHE A 74 -7.53 -12.34 2.23
C PHE A 74 -7.39 -13.60 3.09
N ILE A 75 -7.90 -13.58 4.32
CA ILE A 75 -7.86 -14.74 5.22
C ILE A 75 -8.66 -15.90 4.61
N ASN A 76 -9.87 -15.62 4.10
CA ASN A 76 -10.73 -16.64 3.50
C ASN A 76 -10.11 -17.25 2.23
N SER A 77 -9.47 -16.45 1.37
CA SER A 77 -8.87 -16.95 0.13
C SER A 77 -7.56 -17.71 0.38
N LYS A 78 -6.74 -17.29 1.35
CA LYS A 78 -5.49 -17.97 1.68
C LYS A 78 -5.71 -19.40 2.22
N CYS A 79 -6.86 -19.67 2.82
CA CYS A 79 -7.26 -21.01 3.23
C CYS A 79 -7.69 -21.90 2.05
N ASN A 80 -7.97 -21.34 0.87
CA ASN A 80 -8.41 -22.05 -0.32
C ASN A 80 -7.33 -21.92 -1.43
N THR A 81 -6.35 -22.82 -1.39
CA THR A 81 -5.09 -22.71 -2.15
C THR A 81 -5.23 -22.82 -3.67
N GLU A 82 -6.29 -23.45 -4.17
CA GLU A 82 -6.40 -23.77 -5.61
C GLU A 82 -6.63 -22.52 -6.48
N ASN A 83 -7.08 -21.39 -5.91
CA ASN A 83 -7.45 -20.19 -6.68
C ASN A 83 -6.77 -18.89 -6.20
N TYR A 84 -5.72 -18.97 -5.39
CA TYR A 84 -5.11 -17.77 -4.80
C TYR A 84 -4.52 -16.81 -5.85
N THR A 85 -3.88 -17.33 -6.91
CA THR A 85 -3.35 -16.48 -8.00
C THR A 85 -4.45 -15.76 -8.76
N ALA A 86 -5.55 -16.44 -9.06
CA ALA A 86 -6.71 -15.82 -9.72
C ALA A 86 -7.32 -14.74 -8.83
N PHE A 87 -7.48 -15.01 -7.53
CA PHE A 87 -7.93 -14.04 -6.55
C PHE A 87 -7.04 -12.78 -6.51
N LEU A 88 -5.71 -12.94 -6.53
CA LEU A 88 -4.80 -11.80 -6.56
C LEU A 88 -4.93 -10.98 -7.85
N LYS A 89 -5.12 -11.64 -9.00
CA LYS A 89 -5.37 -10.97 -10.28
C LYS A 89 -6.65 -10.15 -10.25
N ASP A 90 -7.73 -10.72 -9.73
CA ASP A 90 -9.02 -10.05 -9.60
C ASP A 90 -8.90 -8.81 -8.70
N LYS A 91 -8.25 -8.94 -7.54
CA LYS A 91 -8.03 -7.79 -6.63
C LYS A 91 -7.12 -6.73 -7.21
N HIS A 92 -6.10 -7.12 -7.97
CA HIS A 92 -5.26 -6.18 -8.71
C HIS A 92 -6.08 -5.42 -9.76
N PHE A 93 -6.93 -6.14 -10.52
CA PHE A 93 -7.80 -5.55 -11.52
C PHE A 93 -8.82 -4.60 -10.88
N ASP A 94 -9.48 -4.99 -9.80
CA ASP A 94 -10.46 -4.15 -9.09
C ASP A 94 -9.83 -2.81 -8.66
N TYR A 95 -8.59 -2.85 -8.16
CA TYR A 95 -7.93 -1.66 -7.66
C TYR A 95 -7.33 -0.78 -8.77
N TYR A 96 -6.65 -1.37 -9.76
CA TYR A 96 -5.94 -0.62 -10.81
C TYR A 96 -6.72 -0.45 -12.11
N GLN A 97 -7.82 -1.18 -12.27
CA GLN A 97 -8.60 -1.29 -13.51
C GLN A 97 -7.72 -1.71 -14.70
N GLU A 98 -6.74 -2.60 -14.44
CA GLU A 98 -5.85 -3.13 -15.47
C GLU A 98 -5.53 -4.62 -15.21
N GLU A 99 -5.49 -5.37 -16.30
CA GLU A 99 -5.07 -6.77 -16.31
C GLU A 99 -3.58 -6.93 -15.96
N VAL A 100 -3.24 -8.07 -15.36
CA VAL A 100 -1.88 -8.40 -14.95
C VAL A 100 -1.54 -9.81 -15.40
N SER A 101 -0.35 -9.98 -15.99
CA SER A 101 0.12 -11.29 -16.45
C SER A 101 0.39 -12.25 -15.29
N ASP A 102 0.35 -13.55 -15.56
CA ASP A 102 0.72 -14.58 -14.56
C ASP A 102 2.14 -14.39 -14.03
N ASP A 103 3.08 -13.94 -14.87
CA ASP A 103 4.45 -13.73 -14.42
C ASP A 103 4.59 -12.48 -13.55
N SER A 104 3.82 -11.43 -13.85
CA SER A 104 3.81 -10.21 -13.04
C SER A 104 3.16 -10.46 -11.67
N ILE A 105 2.06 -11.22 -11.61
CA ILE A 105 1.36 -11.49 -10.34
C ILE A 105 2.21 -12.37 -9.41
N LYS A 106 3.07 -13.24 -9.96
CA LYS A 106 4.03 -14.05 -9.16
C LYS A 106 5.06 -13.20 -8.40
N LEU A 107 5.28 -11.93 -8.78
CA LEU A 107 6.18 -11.03 -8.05
C LEU A 107 5.55 -10.49 -6.75
N PHE A 108 4.23 -10.58 -6.61
CA PHE A 108 3.46 -10.11 -5.45
C PHE A 108 3.41 -11.18 -4.35
N GLN A 109 4.57 -11.46 -3.75
CA GLN A 109 4.73 -12.53 -2.75
C GLN A 109 4.64 -12.03 -1.32
N ASN A 110 4.94 -10.75 -1.09
CA ASN A 110 4.95 -10.18 0.24
C ASN A 110 3.61 -9.58 0.61
N CYS A 111 3.35 -9.57 1.92
CA CYS A 111 2.17 -8.92 2.46
C CYS A 111 2.46 -8.15 3.74
N TYR A 112 1.79 -7.00 3.88
CA TYR A 112 1.71 -6.27 5.13
C TYR A 112 0.27 -6.37 5.66
N MET A 113 0.12 -6.88 6.88
CA MET A 113 -1.19 -7.05 7.50
C MET A 113 -1.55 -5.85 8.37
N GLY A 114 -2.45 -5.00 7.87
CA GLY A 114 -3.13 -3.99 8.68
C GLY A 114 -4.29 -4.59 9.50
N GLN A 115 -4.98 -3.72 10.23
CA GLN A 115 -6.20 -4.10 10.97
C GLN A 115 -7.36 -4.43 10.02
N GLU A 116 -7.57 -3.61 8.99
CA GLU A 116 -8.71 -3.72 8.06
C GLU A 116 -8.30 -4.23 6.68
N TYR A 117 -7.11 -3.85 6.22
CA TYR A 117 -6.60 -4.20 4.89
C TYR A 117 -5.27 -4.95 4.98
N VAL A 118 -5.06 -5.86 4.05
CA VAL A 118 -3.78 -6.51 3.77
C VAL A 118 -3.24 -5.92 2.48
N TRP A 119 -2.02 -5.42 2.50
CA TRP A 119 -1.35 -4.92 1.32
C TRP A 119 -0.48 -6.01 0.73
N ILE A 120 -0.73 -6.38 -0.52
CA ILE A 120 0.13 -7.28 -1.27
C ILE A 120 1.07 -6.42 -2.09
N TYR A 121 2.37 -6.69 -2.00
CA TYR A 121 3.38 -5.87 -2.68
C TYR A 121 4.47 -6.71 -3.33
N LYS A 122 5.11 -6.12 -4.34
CA LYS A 122 6.20 -6.76 -5.09
C LYS A 122 7.42 -6.95 -4.20
N ASP A 123 8.09 -8.08 -4.37
CA ASP A 123 9.48 -8.19 -3.94
C ASP A 123 10.31 -7.23 -4.78
N ASN A 124 11.03 -6.31 -4.11
CA ASN A 124 12.08 -5.54 -4.76
C ASN A 124 13.28 -6.48 -4.87
N CYS A 125 13.32 -7.33 -5.90
CA CYS A 125 14.55 -8.00 -6.30
C CYS A 125 15.53 -6.99 -6.90
#